data_AF-A0A919VL96-F1
#
_entry.id   AF-A0A919VL96-F1
#
_cell.length_a   1.000
_cell.length_b   1.000
_cell.length_c   1.000
_cell.angle_alpha   90.00
_cell.angle_beta   90.00
_cell.angle_gamma   90.00
#
_symmetry.space_group_name_H-M   'P 1'
#
loop_
_entity.id
_entity.type
_entity.pdbx_description
1 polymer ?
#
loop_
_entity_poly.entity_id
_entity_poly.type
_entity_poly.pdbx_seq_one_letter_code
_entity_poly.pdbx_strand_id
1 'polypeptide(L)'
;MKILDIWTPVTYHRYCNAYKGYNQSFMITKHSAKNSYLSANIKGIDNVVLAGQWLNPPGGLPGAAIQGKYSIQRILKKEKRSIKI
;
A
#
# COMPACT_ATOMS: atom_id res chain seq x y z
N MET A 1 12.44 33.79 -15.55
CA MET A 1 12.09 32.58 -14.76
C MET A 1 12.32 31.36 -15.65
N LYS A 2 12.96 30.29 -15.14
CA LYS A 2 13.22 29.05 -15.90
C LYS A 2 12.55 27.88 -15.17
N ILE A 3 11.83 27.04 -15.91
CA ILE A 3 11.22 25.81 -15.38
C ILE A 3 12.33 24.77 -15.15
N LEU A 4 12.35 24.17 -13.96
CA LEU A 4 13.31 23.11 -13.60
C LEU A 4 12.78 21.72 -13.96
N ASP A 5 11.52 21.42 -13.61
CA ASP A 5 10.90 20.11 -13.84
C ASP A 5 9.37 20.19 -13.77
N ILE A 6 8.68 19.16 -14.27
CA ILE A 6 7.23 18.98 -14.18
C ILE A 6 6.84 17.54 -13.88
N TRP A 7 5.95 17.36 -12.90
CA TRP A 7 5.46 16.06 -12.48
C TRP A 7 3.99 15.94 -12.85
N THR A 8 3.69 14.95 -13.70
CA THR A 8 2.32 14.65 -14.14
C THR A 8 1.96 13.22 -13.73
N PRO A 9 0.68 12.81 -13.80
CA PRO A 9 0.31 11.41 -13.60
C PRO A 9 1.13 10.43 -14.47
N VAL A 10 1.52 10.82 -15.68
CA VAL A 10 2.37 10.02 -16.57
C VAL A 10 3.76 9.78 -15.95
N THR A 11 4.29 10.76 -15.20
CA THR A 11 5.56 10.60 -14.47
C THR A 11 5.46 9.48 -13.42
N TYR A 12 4.41 9.45 -12.61
CA TYR A 12 4.20 8.41 -11.59
C TYR A 12 3.92 7.03 -12.20
N HIS A 13 3.17 6.98 -13.30
CA HIS A 13 2.98 5.74 -14.04
C HIS A 13 4.32 5.22 -14.57
N ARG A 14 5.13 6.08 -15.19
CA ARG A 14 6.43 5.71 -15.76
C ARG A 14 7.45 5.29 -14.70
N TYR A 15 7.53 5.99 -13.57
CA TYR A 15 8.58 5.77 -12.57
C TYR A 15 8.21 4.74 -11.50
N CYS A 16 6.94 4.68 -11.12
CA CYS A 16 6.49 3.84 -10.01
C CYS A 16 5.53 2.74 -10.43
N ASN A 17 5.21 2.64 -11.73
CA ASN A 17 4.11 1.82 -12.24
C ASN A 17 2.81 2.04 -11.46
N ALA A 18 2.59 3.30 -11.04
CA ALA A 18 1.44 3.66 -10.23
C ALA A 18 0.17 3.54 -11.09
N TYR A 19 -0.81 2.78 -10.59
CA TYR A 19 -2.11 2.67 -11.23
C TYR A 19 -2.68 4.06 -11.51
N LYS A 20 -3.07 4.34 -12.76
CA LYS A 20 -3.58 5.65 -13.22
C LYS A 20 -2.70 6.87 -12.88
N GLY A 21 -1.42 6.67 -12.54
CA GLY A 21 -0.51 7.77 -12.22
C GLY A 21 -0.78 8.45 -10.87
N TYR A 22 -1.43 7.77 -9.92
CA TYR A 22 -1.60 8.33 -8.58
C TYR A 22 -0.25 8.48 -7.86
N ASN A 23 -0.04 9.64 -7.23
CA ASN A 23 1.18 9.94 -6.46
C ASN A 23 1.22 9.25 -5.08
N GLN A 24 0.06 8.86 -4.56
CA GLN A 24 -0.16 8.15 -3.31
C GLN A 24 -1.27 7.12 -3.50
N SER A 25 -1.42 6.19 -2.57
CA SER A 25 -2.52 5.22 -2.63
C SER A 25 -3.90 5.84 -2.37
N PHE A 26 -4.92 5.00 -2.27
CA PHE A 26 -6.32 5.40 -2.17
C PHE A 26 -6.60 6.31 -0.96
N MET A 27 -7.60 7.16 -1.13
CA MET A 27 -8.22 7.92 -0.05
C MET A 27 -9.60 7.32 0.25
N ILE A 28 -10.05 7.45 1.50
CA ILE A 28 -11.39 7.00 1.88
C ILE A 28 -12.43 7.89 1.19
N THR A 29 -13.35 7.26 0.47
CA THR A 29 -14.52 7.92 -0.15
C THR A 29 -15.78 7.51 0.61
N LYS A 30 -16.90 8.21 0.35
CA LYS A 30 -18.22 7.82 0.91
C LYS A 30 -18.59 6.37 0.56
N HIS A 31 -18.18 5.88 -0.61
CA HIS A 31 -18.47 4.52 -1.07
C HIS A 31 -17.54 3.47 -0.42
N SER A 32 -16.27 3.82 -0.19
CA SER A 32 -15.30 2.90 0.41
C SER A 32 -15.28 2.93 1.94
N ALA A 33 -15.95 3.90 2.58
CA ALA A 33 -15.94 4.07 4.04
C ALA A 33 -16.26 2.78 4.81
N LYS A 34 -17.25 1.99 4.33
CA LYS A 34 -17.64 0.72 4.96
C LYS A 34 -16.52 -0.34 4.93
N ASN A 35 -15.71 -0.35 3.88
CA ASN A 35 -14.62 -1.32 3.67
C ASN A 35 -13.37 -0.57 3.20
N SER A 36 -12.81 0.23 4.10
CA SER A 36 -11.70 1.13 3.76
C SER A 36 -10.35 0.40 3.62
N TYR A 37 -10.22 -0.80 4.17
CA TYR A 37 -8.98 -1.56 4.20
C TYR A 37 -9.07 -2.81 3.35
N LEU A 38 -8.08 -2.99 2.47
CA LEU A 38 -7.98 -4.19 1.64
C LEU A 38 -7.28 -5.31 2.41
N SER A 39 -7.65 -6.56 2.11
CA SER A 39 -6.97 -7.73 2.68
C SER A 39 -5.54 -7.82 2.19
N ALA A 40 -4.60 -8.10 3.10
CA ALA A 40 -3.22 -8.43 2.76
C ALA A 40 -3.08 -9.87 2.19
N ASN A 41 -4.08 -10.73 2.39
CA ASN A 41 -4.09 -12.10 1.89
C ASN A 41 -4.90 -12.21 0.60
N ILE A 42 -4.43 -13.03 -0.34
CA ILE A 42 -5.12 -13.33 -1.60
C ILE A 42 -5.86 -14.66 -1.44
N LYS A 43 -7.15 -14.67 -1.73
CA LYS A 43 -7.97 -15.89 -1.64
C LYS A 43 -7.44 -16.96 -2.60
N GLY A 44 -7.15 -18.15 -2.08
CA GLY A 44 -6.68 -19.30 -2.87
C GLY A 44 -5.17 -19.33 -3.12
N ILE A 45 -4.40 -18.39 -2.57
CA ILE A 45 -2.93 -18.40 -2.67
C ILE A 45 -2.34 -18.42 -1.27
N ASP A 46 -1.63 -19.50 -0.96
CA ASP A 46 -0.91 -19.65 0.29
C ASP A 46 0.51 -19.08 0.22
N ASN A 47 1.03 -18.70 1.38
CA ASN A 47 2.40 -18.20 1.58
C ASN A 47 2.74 -16.93 0.80
N VAL A 48 1.71 -16.16 0.43
CA VAL A 48 1.84 -14.82 -0.16
C VAL A 48 1.14 -13.80 0.73
N VAL A 49 1.83 -12.70 1.02
CA VAL A 49 1.29 -11.57 1.79
C VAL A 49 1.57 -10.29 1.01
N LEU A 50 0.52 -9.56 0.67
CA LEU A 50 0.63 -8.24 0.07
C LEU A 50 1.14 -7.24 1.12
N ALA A 51 2.00 -6.34 0.70
CA ALA A 51 2.53 -5.25 1.52
C ALA A 51 2.59 -3.97 0.69
N GLY A 52 2.40 -2.82 1.35
CA GLY A 52 2.58 -1.51 0.76
C GLY A 52 1.38 -0.59 0.94
N GLN A 53 1.58 0.68 0.57
CA GLN A 53 0.60 1.75 0.78
C GLN A 53 -0.78 1.48 0.16
N TRP A 54 -0.88 0.63 -0.86
CA TRP A 54 -2.14 0.32 -1.53
C TRP A 54 -3.17 -0.41 -0.67
N LEU A 55 -2.76 -0.99 0.46
CA LEU A 55 -3.65 -1.74 1.35
C LEU A 55 -4.36 -0.87 2.40
N ASN A 56 -3.79 0.29 2.75
CA ASN A 56 -4.31 1.19 3.76
C ASN A 56 -4.45 2.63 3.23
N PRO A 57 -5.63 3.23 3.31
CA PRO A 57 -5.80 4.67 3.14
C PRO A 57 -5.58 5.43 4.47
N PRO A 58 -5.06 6.68 4.45
CA PRO A 58 -4.41 7.31 3.32
C PRO A 58 -3.06 6.64 3.01
N GLY A 59 -2.65 6.76 1.75
CA GLY A 59 -1.36 6.27 1.29
C GLY A 59 -0.15 7.05 1.78
N GLY A 60 0.95 6.87 1.05
CA GLY A 60 2.21 7.54 1.30
C GLY A 60 3.19 6.71 2.13
N LEU A 61 4.34 7.33 2.40
CA LEU A 61 5.49 6.69 3.03
C LEU A 61 5.17 6.10 4.43
N PRO A 62 4.45 6.78 5.33
CA PRO A 62 4.09 6.20 6.63
C PRO A 62 3.23 4.94 6.48
N GLY A 63 2.23 4.97 5.58
CA GLY A 63 1.37 3.81 5.30
C GLY A 63 2.14 2.62 4.74
N ALA A 64 3.11 2.87 3.87
CA ALA A 64 4.00 1.83 3.34
C ALA A 64 4.86 1.19 4.45
N ALA A 65 5.46 2.00 5.33
CA ALA A 65 6.29 1.50 6.43
C ALA A 65 5.46 0.66 7.43
N ILE A 66 4.27 1.15 7.81
CA ILE A 66 3.35 0.42 8.69
C ILE A 66 2.94 -0.92 8.06
N GLN A 67 2.62 -0.94 6.76
CA GLN A 67 2.28 -2.19 6.09
C GLN A 67 3.46 -3.18 6.04
N GLY A 68 4.70 -2.71 5.90
CA GLY A 68 5.88 -3.56 6.05
C GLY A 68 5.92 -4.26 7.42
N LYS A 69 5.73 -3.49 8.51
CA LYS A 69 5.63 -4.05 9.88
C LYS A 69 4.51 -5.09 9.98
N TYR A 70 3.30 -4.74 9.51
CA TYR A 70 2.15 -5.63 9.60
C TYR A 70 2.31 -6.92 8.78
N SER A 71 2.98 -6.86 7.63
CA SER A 71 3.23 -8.07 6.82
C SER A 71 4.13 -9.06 7.54
N ILE A 72 5.20 -8.60 8.21
CA ILE A 72 6.03 -9.47 9.05
C ILE A 72 5.23 -10.02 10.24
N GLN A 73 4.44 -9.19 10.92
CA GLN A 73 3.59 -9.66 12.02
C GLN A 73 2.58 -10.74 11.58
N ARG A 74 2.04 -10.64 10.36
CA ARG A 74 1.15 -11.67 9.77
C ARG A 74 1.88 -12.98 9.52
N ILE A 75 3.10 -12.90 8.96
CA ILE A 75 3.95 -14.08 8.72
C ILE A 75 4.30 -14.76 10.05
N LEU A 76 4.80 -14.00 11.04
CA LEU A 76 5.14 -14.52 12.36
C LEU A 76 3.93 -15.17 13.05
N LYS A 77 2.75 -14.55 12.95
CA LYS A 77 1.51 -15.14 13.48
C LYS A 77 1.17 -16.46 12.79
N LYS A 78 1.34 -16.56 11.46
CA LYS A 78 1.13 -17.80 10.70
C LYS A 78 2.11 -18.90 11.14
N GLU A 79 3.35 -18.54 11.41
CA GLU A 79 4.40 -19.42 11.93
C GLU A 79 4.28 -19.74 13.44
N LYS A 80 3.26 -19.22 14.12
CA LYS A 80 3.08 -19.35 15.59
C LYS A 80 4.26 -18.79 16.40
N ARG A 81 4.90 -17.73 15.91
CA ARG A 81 5.99 -17.00 16.58
C ARG A 81 5.49 -15.71 17.22
N SER A 82 6.29 -15.13 18.12
CA SER A 82 6.00 -13.82 18.72
C SER A 82 5.89 -12.73 17.65
N ILE A 83 4.85 -11.88 17.73
CA ILE A 83 4.61 -10.75 16.81
C ILE A 83 5.24 -9.43 17.28
N LYS A 84 5.93 -9.44 18.42
CA LYS A 84 6.60 -8.26 18.95
C LYS A 84 7.86 -7.99 18.12
N ILE A 85 7.83 -6.88 17.39
CA ILE A 85 8.91 -6.29 16.59
C ILE A 85 8.96 -4.80 16.85
#